data_AF-Q5B5P7-F1
#
_entry.id   AF-Q5B5P7-F1
#
_cell.length_a   1.000
_cell.length_b   1.000
_cell.length_c   1.000
_cell.angle_alpha   90.00
_cell.angle_beta   90.00
_cell.angle_gamma   90.00
#
_symmetry.space_group_name_H-M   'P 1'
#
loop_
_entity.id
_entity.type
_entity.pdbx_description
1 polymer ?
#
loop_
_entity_poly.entity_id
_entity_poly.type
_entity_poly.pdbx_seq_one_letter_code
_entity_poly.pdbx_strand_id
1 'polypeptide(L)'
;MPWHAGDGWGGGSDENREDEDNAEVLANGFLVTIMSGFLLSLSNHTKAECHKPRVFKGSCRICNQEGHPAAECPDRPPDVCRTVNKRTSNCTENRKFGLNRIPDMLPERAWELLRKASYDRDLEGFREGLKIYSKAVPNATFADIEEKMRAESFNIYLIAMERQTSDCISLISLQGKLNCTYIVGLFYSPRPQRANLRECWPPSVEENIERLRDASLPYERQIPKCSNCGEMGHSSRSCKEERVVIERVEVNVLTAANPDTALMIANNLVWH
;
A
#
# COMPACT_ATOMS: atom_id res chain seq x y z
N MET A 1 11.88 -12.20 7.47
CA MET A 1 11.62 -11.00 6.67
C MET A 1 10.16 -10.97 6.26
N PRO A 2 9.35 -10.11 6.89
CA PRO A 2 7.99 -9.82 6.47
C PRO A 2 8.03 -8.94 5.21
N TRP A 3 7.08 -9.17 4.32
CA TRP A 3 6.84 -8.33 3.16
C TRP A 3 6.26 -7.00 3.69
N HIS A 4 7.07 -5.94 3.71
CA HIS A 4 6.53 -4.61 3.87
C HIS A 4 5.94 -4.18 2.53
N ALA A 5 4.61 -4.08 2.49
CA ALA A 5 3.92 -3.28 1.50
C ALA A 5 4.27 -1.81 1.78
N GLY A 6 5.35 -1.34 1.17
CA GLY A 6 5.89 0.01 1.42
C GLY A 6 6.61 0.62 0.22
N ASP A 7 7.22 -0.19 -0.65
CA ASP A 7 7.96 0.35 -1.79
C ASP A 7 7.02 0.56 -2.98
N GLY A 8 6.33 1.70 -2.88
CA GLY A 8 5.32 2.15 -3.80
C GLY A 8 5.83 2.36 -5.22
N TRP A 9 5.00 1.95 -6.17
CA TRP A 9 4.90 2.57 -7.48
C TRP A 9 4.21 3.95 -7.39
N GLY A 10 4.70 4.81 -6.50
CA GLY A 10 4.26 6.19 -6.29
C GLY A 10 5.51 7.00 -6.00
N GLY A 11 5.94 7.90 -6.89
CA GLY A 11 5.46 9.28 -6.80
C GLY A 11 6.32 10.02 -5.79
N GLY A 12 7.58 10.29 -6.17
CA GLY A 12 8.47 11.14 -5.40
C GLY A 12 7.88 12.54 -5.23
N SER A 13 7.96 13.04 -4.01
CA SER A 13 7.77 14.43 -3.65
C SER A 13 8.96 15.24 -4.14
N ASP A 14 8.68 16.33 -4.85
CA ASP A 14 9.65 17.36 -5.22
C ASP A 14 10.22 18.02 -3.95
N GLU A 15 11.41 17.60 -3.52
CA GLU A 15 12.31 18.39 -2.69
C GLU A 15 13.41 18.93 -3.60
N ASN A 16 13.30 20.21 -3.96
CA ASN A 16 14.41 21.10 -4.30
C ASN A 16 13.85 22.50 -4.55
N ARG A 17 13.86 23.35 -3.53
CA ARG A 17 13.94 24.80 -3.73
C ARG A 17 14.94 25.34 -2.73
N GLU A 18 16.07 25.71 -3.29
CA GLU A 18 17.25 26.29 -2.66
C GLU A 18 16.88 27.47 -1.76
N ASP A 19 17.39 27.40 -0.53
CA ASP A 19 17.46 28.47 0.44
C ASP A 19 18.66 29.36 0.12
N GLU A 20 18.42 30.62 -0.26
CA GLU A 20 19.41 31.70 -0.11
C GLU A 20 18.73 33.00 0.32
N ASP A 21 19.20 33.48 1.47
CA ASP A 21 19.42 34.87 1.91
C ASP A 21 18.24 35.86 2.01
N ASN A 22 17.95 36.26 3.26
CA ASN A 22 18.24 37.63 3.72
C ASN A 22 18.03 37.76 5.24
N ALA A 23 19.16 37.80 5.95
CA ALA A 23 19.24 38.34 7.30
C ALA A 23 19.29 39.89 7.24
N GLU A 24 18.95 40.51 8.36
CA GLU A 24 18.94 41.96 8.65
C GLU A 24 17.74 42.75 8.12
N VAL A 25 16.76 43.02 9.01
CA VAL A 25 16.63 44.34 9.65
C VAL A 25 15.95 44.12 11.01
N LEU A 26 16.76 44.23 12.06
CA LEU A 26 16.30 44.47 13.42
C LEU A 26 15.86 45.93 13.55
N ALA A 27 14.66 46.11 14.12
CA ALA A 27 14.23 47.23 14.97
C ALA A 27 12.87 47.81 14.55
N ASN A 28 12.00 47.89 15.57
CA ASN A 28 10.82 48.75 15.66
C ASN A 28 9.53 48.24 15.01
N GLY A 29 8.62 47.71 15.84
CA GLY A 29 7.23 47.45 15.44
C GLY A 29 6.52 46.29 16.13
N PHE A 30 6.91 45.94 17.36
CA PHE A 30 6.21 44.92 18.14
C PHE A 30 4.94 45.53 18.76
N LEU A 31 3.87 45.64 17.97
CA LEU A 31 2.46 45.71 18.40
C LEU A 31 1.56 45.84 17.16
N VAL A 32 0.47 45.07 17.13
CA VAL A 32 -0.59 45.05 16.10
C VAL A 32 -0.21 44.21 14.85
N THR A 33 -0.48 42.90 14.78
CA THR A 33 -1.79 42.37 14.38
C THR A 33 -1.82 40.84 14.58
N ILE A 34 -2.29 40.34 15.73
CA ILE A 34 -2.85 38.97 15.87
C ILE A 34 -4.18 39.05 16.61
N MET A 35 -5.07 39.91 16.11
CA MET A 35 -6.44 40.06 16.63
C MET A 35 -7.43 40.12 15.47
N SER A 36 -7.49 39.04 14.67
CA SER A 36 -8.60 38.88 13.72
C SER A 36 -9.07 37.42 13.57
N GLY A 37 -9.07 36.68 14.68
CA GLY A 37 -9.66 35.33 14.74
C GLY A 37 -10.38 35.01 16.04
N PHE A 38 -10.60 36.01 16.91
CA PHE A 38 -11.17 35.79 18.24
C PHE A 38 -12.22 36.83 18.58
N LEU A 39 -13.33 36.85 17.84
CA LEU A 39 -14.55 37.50 18.32
C LEU A 39 -15.77 36.63 18.04
N LEU A 40 -16.36 36.19 19.17
CA LEU A 40 -17.74 35.77 19.41
C LEU A 40 -18.13 34.29 19.21
N SER A 41 -17.95 33.52 20.29
CA SER A 41 -19.10 32.94 20.98
C SER A 41 -18.85 32.96 22.49
N LEU A 42 -19.60 33.80 23.21
CA LEU A 42 -19.74 33.74 24.67
C LEU A 42 -20.40 32.41 25.05
N SER A 43 -19.59 31.38 25.20
CA SER A 43 -20.04 30.12 25.75
C SER A 43 -18.91 29.57 26.60
N ASN A 44 -19.15 29.52 27.90
CA ASN A 44 -18.20 29.19 28.97
C ASN A 44 -17.84 27.69 28.99
N HIS A 45 -17.70 27.09 27.82
CA HIS A 45 -17.48 25.67 27.63
C HIS A 45 -16.40 25.46 26.56
N THR A 46 -15.56 24.45 26.74
CA THR A 46 -14.53 24.10 25.75
C THR A 46 -15.18 23.57 24.47
N LYS A 47 -14.44 23.52 23.36
CA LYS A 47 -14.92 22.94 22.08
C LYS A 47 -15.48 21.51 22.23
N ALA A 48 -15.04 20.78 23.25
CA ALA A 48 -15.52 19.44 23.58
C ALA A 48 -16.86 19.45 24.34
N GLU A 49 -17.17 20.53 25.06
CA GLU A 49 -18.37 20.71 25.89
C GLU A 49 -19.49 21.51 25.15
N CYS A 50 -19.31 21.78 23.85
CA CYS A 50 -20.32 22.45 23.04
C CYS A 50 -21.43 21.50 22.63
N HIS A 51 -22.58 21.59 23.32
CA HIS A 51 -23.78 20.81 23.00
C HIS A 51 -24.56 21.32 21.76
N LYS A 52 -24.16 22.46 21.17
CA LYS A 52 -24.78 22.95 19.93
C LYS A 52 -24.24 22.15 18.74
N PRO A 53 -25.10 21.66 17.82
CA PRO A 53 -24.63 20.93 16.65
C PRO A 53 -23.67 21.79 15.83
N ARG A 54 -22.57 21.19 15.38
CA ARG A 54 -21.56 21.88 14.57
C ARG A 54 -22.14 22.14 13.18
N VAL A 55 -22.57 23.38 12.93
CA VAL A 55 -23.05 23.81 11.61
C VAL A 55 -21.87 24.22 10.75
N PHE A 56 -21.75 23.64 9.55
CA PHE A 56 -20.74 24.03 8.57
C PHE A 56 -21.07 25.43 8.01
N LYS A 57 -20.16 26.39 8.22
CA LYS A 57 -20.31 27.79 7.76
C LYS A 57 -19.54 28.10 6.46
N GLY A 58 -18.93 27.10 5.83
CA GLY A 58 -18.17 27.28 4.59
C GLY A 58 -19.02 27.08 3.34
N SER A 59 -18.45 27.42 2.19
CA SER A 59 -18.97 26.99 0.89
C SER A 59 -18.51 25.56 0.57
N CYS A 60 -19.38 24.79 -0.08
CA CYS A 60 -19.07 23.45 -0.58
C CYS A 60 -18.05 23.54 -1.71
N ARG A 61 -16.98 22.72 -1.68
CA ARG A 61 -15.94 22.71 -2.73
C ARG A 61 -16.38 22.08 -4.06
N ILE A 62 -17.59 21.52 -4.13
CA ILE A 62 -18.11 20.84 -5.32
C ILE A 62 -19.08 21.75 -6.07
N CYS A 63 -20.12 22.25 -5.40
CA CYS A 63 -21.16 23.08 -6.00
C CYS A 63 -21.08 24.55 -5.61
N ASN A 64 -20.11 24.96 -4.78
CA ASN A 64 -19.94 26.32 -4.23
C ASN A 64 -21.12 26.86 -3.40
N GLN A 65 -22.13 26.04 -3.09
CA GLN A 65 -23.25 26.42 -2.22
C GLN A 65 -22.86 26.35 -0.74
N GLU A 66 -23.42 27.25 0.08
CA GLU A 66 -23.19 27.27 1.52
C GLU A 66 -24.08 26.24 2.26
N GLY A 67 -23.67 25.85 3.46
CA GLY A 67 -24.51 25.08 4.39
C GLY A 67 -24.30 23.57 4.41
N HIS A 68 -23.41 23.01 3.57
CA HIS A 68 -23.00 21.60 3.66
C HIS A 68 -21.52 21.40 3.30
N PRO A 69 -20.81 20.47 3.95
CA PRO A 69 -19.47 20.07 3.52
C PRO A 69 -19.54 19.28 2.21
N ALA A 70 -18.44 19.23 1.45
CA ALA A 70 -18.35 18.49 0.18
C ALA A 70 -18.74 17.00 0.29
N ALA A 71 -18.58 16.39 1.47
CA ALA A 71 -18.98 15.01 1.72
C ALA A 71 -20.50 14.78 1.67
N GLU A 72 -21.28 15.83 1.91
CA GLU A 72 -22.76 15.82 1.96
C GLU A 72 -23.38 16.60 0.79
N CYS A 73 -22.58 16.91 -0.24
CA CYS A 73 -23.07 17.63 -1.40
C CYS A 73 -24.05 16.77 -2.21
N PRO A 74 -25.28 17.25 -2.48
CA PRO A 74 -26.26 16.50 -3.28
C PRO A 74 -25.81 16.34 -4.74
N ASP A 75 -25.01 17.29 -5.24
CA ASP A 75 -24.47 17.29 -6.60
C ASP A 75 -23.12 16.57 -6.70
N ARG A 76 -22.71 15.83 -5.65
CA ARG A 76 -21.44 15.09 -5.68
C ARG A 76 -21.49 14.05 -6.80
N PRO A 77 -20.59 14.13 -7.81
CA PRO A 77 -20.54 13.11 -8.84
C PRO A 77 -20.17 11.76 -8.21
N PRO A 78 -20.69 10.64 -8.73
CA PRO A 78 -20.34 9.31 -8.23
C PRO A 78 -18.83 9.09 -8.35
N ASP A 79 -18.26 8.40 -7.36
CA ASP A 79 -16.84 8.04 -7.40
C ASP A 79 -16.59 7.09 -8.58
N VAL A 80 -15.91 7.60 -9.62
CA VAL A 80 -15.58 6.86 -10.84
C VAL A 80 -14.14 6.33 -10.80
N CYS A 81 -13.96 5.11 -11.29
CA CYS A 81 -12.68 4.44 -11.44
C CYS A 81 -11.85 5.22 -12.45
N ARG A 82 -10.70 5.72 -12.03
CA ARG A 82 -9.80 6.55 -12.85
C ARG A 82 -9.29 5.84 -14.13
N THR A 83 -9.36 4.51 -14.15
CA THR A 83 -8.90 3.67 -15.27
C THR A 83 -9.97 3.46 -16.34
N VAL A 84 -11.25 3.39 -15.96
CA VAL A 84 -12.36 3.00 -16.87
C VAL A 84 -13.57 3.92 -16.83
N ASN A 85 -13.53 5.02 -16.06
CA ASN A 85 -14.58 6.03 -15.91
C ASN A 85 -15.99 5.45 -15.58
N LYS A 86 -16.05 4.32 -14.86
CA LYS A 86 -17.28 3.70 -14.32
C LYS A 86 -17.23 3.66 -12.80
N ARG A 87 -18.33 3.44 -12.08
CA ARG A 87 -18.35 3.41 -10.60
C ARG A 87 -17.28 2.46 -10.04
N THR A 88 -16.45 2.97 -9.13
CA THR A 88 -15.26 2.27 -8.61
C THR A 88 -15.59 0.99 -7.84
N SER A 89 -16.74 0.94 -7.16
CA SER A 89 -17.07 -0.13 -6.22
C SER A 89 -17.21 -1.52 -6.85
N ASN A 90 -17.71 -1.61 -8.09
CA ASN A 90 -18.02 -2.88 -8.76
C ASN A 90 -17.28 -3.08 -10.09
N CYS A 91 -16.16 -2.39 -10.31
CA CYS A 91 -15.39 -2.50 -11.54
C CYS A 91 -14.62 -3.83 -11.61
N THR A 92 -15.06 -4.75 -12.46
CA THR A 92 -14.42 -6.06 -12.72
C THR A 92 -13.46 -6.06 -13.91
N GLU A 93 -13.36 -4.95 -14.64
CA GLU A 93 -12.46 -4.83 -15.79
C GLU A 93 -10.98 -4.87 -15.37
N ASN A 94 -10.15 -5.46 -16.23
CA ASN A 94 -8.70 -5.58 -16.01
C ASN A 94 -8.07 -4.19 -15.81
N ARG A 95 -7.14 -4.11 -14.86
CA ARG A 95 -6.45 -2.87 -14.55
C ARG A 95 -5.36 -2.58 -15.56
N LYS A 96 -5.39 -1.37 -16.12
CA LYS A 96 -4.29 -0.85 -16.91
C LYS A 96 -3.31 -0.17 -15.97
N PHE A 97 -2.10 -0.68 -15.89
CA PHE A 97 -1.03 -0.06 -15.12
C PHE A 97 -0.52 1.19 -15.85
N GLY A 98 -0.27 2.26 -15.09
CA GLY A 98 0.41 3.44 -15.62
C GLY A 98 1.91 3.15 -15.76
N LEU A 99 2.35 2.78 -16.97
CA LEU A 99 3.74 2.40 -17.24
C LEU A 99 4.64 3.58 -17.65
N ASN A 100 4.16 4.82 -17.53
CA ASN A 100 4.84 6.02 -18.02
C ASN A 100 6.21 6.27 -17.36
N ARG A 101 6.39 5.82 -16.12
CA ARG A 101 7.64 5.99 -15.35
C ARG A 101 8.62 4.83 -15.52
N ILE A 102 8.23 3.79 -16.26
CA ILE A 102 9.11 2.67 -16.56
C ILE A 102 9.83 3.00 -17.87
N PRO A 103 11.17 2.88 -17.93
CA PRO A 103 11.90 3.07 -19.18
C PRO A 103 11.39 2.17 -20.32
N ASP A 104 11.34 2.71 -21.53
CA ASP A 104 11.14 1.92 -22.74
C ASP A 104 12.46 1.22 -23.11
N MET A 105 12.48 -0.11 -23.07
CA MET A 105 13.64 -0.92 -23.43
C MET A 105 13.22 -2.10 -24.29
N LEU A 106 14.16 -2.60 -25.09
CA LEU A 106 13.98 -3.84 -25.84
C LEU A 106 13.86 -5.04 -24.87
N PRO A 107 13.07 -6.08 -25.21
CA PRO A 107 12.92 -7.28 -24.39
C PRO A 107 14.26 -7.92 -23.99
N GLU A 108 15.22 -7.96 -24.90
CA GLU A 108 16.53 -8.57 -24.70
C GLU A 108 17.35 -7.79 -23.67
N ARG A 109 17.32 -6.45 -23.74
CA ARG A 109 18.01 -5.58 -22.77
C ARG A 109 17.38 -5.66 -21.39
N ALA A 110 16.05 -5.66 -21.32
CA ALA A 110 15.34 -5.85 -20.06
C ALA A 110 15.64 -7.22 -19.43
N TRP A 111 15.78 -8.25 -20.26
CA TRP A 111 16.16 -9.59 -19.81
C TRP A 111 17.61 -9.67 -19.33
N GLU A 112 18.54 -8.96 -19.97
CA GLU A 112 19.92 -8.83 -19.49
C GLU A 112 19.98 -8.17 -18.10
N LEU A 113 19.15 -7.16 -17.83
CA LEU A 113 19.02 -6.56 -16.49
C LEU A 113 18.55 -7.59 -15.46
N LEU A 114 17.52 -8.38 -15.79
CA LEU A 114 17.03 -9.47 -14.96
C LEU A 114 18.12 -10.51 -14.69
N ARG A 115 18.87 -10.91 -15.73
CA ARG A 115 19.97 -11.88 -15.62
C ARG A 115 21.08 -11.37 -14.71
N LYS A 116 21.48 -10.11 -14.89
CA LYS A 116 22.49 -9.45 -14.06
C LYS A 116 22.04 -9.38 -12.60
N ALA A 117 20.83 -8.87 -12.34
CA ALA A 117 20.28 -8.79 -10.99
C ALA A 117 20.14 -10.18 -10.33
N SER A 118 19.83 -11.21 -11.13
CA SER A 118 19.81 -12.59 -10.64
C SER A 118 21.19 -13.10 -10.22
N TYR A 119 22.23 -12.83 -11.03
CA TYR A 119 23.60 -13.17 -10.69
C TYR A 119 24.08 -12.43 -9.43
N ASP A 120 23.82 -11.13 -9.35
CA ASP A 120 24.20 -10.26 -8.23
C ASP A 120 23.35 -10.51 -6.97
N ARG A 121 22.31 -11.35 -7.07
CA ARG A 121 21.30 -11.60 -6.03
C ARG A 121 20.64 -10.31 -5.53
N ASP A 122 20.42 -9.37 -6.43
CA ASP A 122 19.75 -8.11 -6.16
C ASP A 122 18.24 -8.22 -6.43
N LEU A 123 17.45 -8.35 -5.36
CA LEU A 123 15.99 -8.43 -5.49
C LEU A 123 15.36 -7.12 -5.96
N GLU A 124 15.96 -5.97 -5.65
CA GLU A 124 15.36 -4.68 -6.03
C GLU A 124 15.61 -4.39 -7.50
N GLY A 125 16.86 -4.55 -7.96
CA GLY A 125 17.18 -4.51 -9.39
C GLY A 125 16.41 -5.58 -10.19
N PHE A 126 16.17 -6.75 -9.61
CA PHE A 126 15.35 -7.78 -10.25
C PHE A 126 13.88 -7.34 -10.38
N ARG A 127 13.31 -6.73 -9.33
CA ARG A 127 11.96 -6.15 -9.43
C ARG A 127 11.91 -5.09 -10.51
N GLU A 128 12.85 -4.16 -10.54
CA GLU A 128 12.90 -3.13 -11.58
C GLU A 128 13.02 -3.72 -12.99
N GLY A 129 13.93 -4.67 -13.19
CA GLY A 129 14.07 -5.41 -14.45
C GLY A 129 12.78 -6.11 -14.86
N LEU A 130 12.04 -6.69 -13.91
CA LEU A 130 10.76 -7.36 -14.17
C LEU A 130 9.70 -6.38 -14.65
N LYS A 131 9.68 -5.15 -14.10
CA LYS A 131 8.79 -4.05 -14.52
C LYS A 131 9.07 -3.65 -15.96
N ILE A 132 10.36 -3.46 -16.28
CA ILE A 132 10.81 -3.08 -17.63
C ILE A 132 10.48 -4.21 -18.62
N TYR A 133 10.78 -5.46 -18.27
CA TYR A 133 10.49 -6.61 -19.13
C TYR A 133 8.99 -6.78 -19.37
N SER A 134 8.16 -6.63 -18.33
CA SER A 134 6.69 -6.70 -18.46
C SER A 134 6.13 -5.58 -19.34
N LYS A 135 6.77 -4.40 -19.35
CA LYS A 135 6.41 -3.32 -20.29
C LYS A 135 6.83 -3.65 -21.72
N ALA A 136 8.02 -4.22 -21.91
CA ALA A 136 8.55 -4.58 -23.23
C ALA A 136 7.79 -5.77 -23.86
N VAL A 137 7.31 -6.71 -23.04
CA VAL A 137 6.58 -7.92 -23.47
C VAL A 137 5.27 -8.04 -22.68
N PRO A 138 4.24 -7.24 -23.00
CA PRO A 138 3.01 -7.15 -22.20
C PRO A 138 2.19 -8.46 -22.13
N ASN A 139 2.41 -9.37 -23.07
CA ASN A 139 1.70 -10.65 -23.12
C ASN A 139 2.39 -11.75 -22.29
N ALA A 140 3.62 -11.54 -21.83
CA ALA A 140 4.34 -12.54 -21.04
C ALA A 140 3.74 -12.65 -19.63
N THR A 141 3.33 -13.85 -19.25
CA THR A 141 2.83 -14.17 -17.91
C THR A 141 3.97 -14.47 -16.95
N PHE A 142 3.68 -14.55 -15.65
CA PHE A 142 4.66 -15.00 -14.67
C PHE A 142 5.15 -16.44 -14.94
N ALA A 143 4.29 -17.29 -15.49
CA ALA A 143 4.65 -18.65 -15.90
C ALA A 143 5.68 -18.63 -17.03
N ASP A 144 5.42 -17.87 -18.11
CA ASP A 144 6.35 -17.75 -19.25
C ASP A 144 7.72 -17.22 -18.82
N ILE A 145 7.73 -16.25 -17.91
CA ILE A 145 8.94 -15.65 -17.35
C ILE A 145 9.72 -16.67 -16.52
N GLU A 146 9.05 -17.40 -15.61
CA GLU A 146 9.69 -18.40 -14.77
C GLU A 146 10.24 -19.59 -15.58
N GLU A 147 9.51 -20.06 -16.61
CA GLU A 147 9.99 -21.10 -17.52
C GLU A 147 11.29 -20.66 -18.21
N LYS A 148 11.33 -19.43 -18.72
CA LYS A 148 12.53 -18.87 -19.37
C LYS A 148 13.67 -18.65 -18.37
N MET A 149 13.39 -18.18 -17.16
CA MET A 149 14.38 -18.03 -16.09
C MET A 149 15.03 -19.37 -15.73
N ARG A 150 14.25 -20.44 -15.67
CA ARG A 150 14.76 -21.80 -15.42
C ARG A 150 15.60 -22.33 -16.58
N ALA A 151 15.16 -22.11 -17.82
CA ALA A 151 15.92 -22.48 -19.01
C ALA A 151 17.32 -21.81 -19.05
N GLU A 152 17.42 -20.59 -18.52
CA GLU A 152 18.67 -19.83 -18.45
C GLU A 152 19.39 -19.91 -17.08
N SER A 153 18.95 -20.80 -16.18
CA SER A 153 19.59 -21.06 -14.88
C SER A 153 19.74 -19.83 -13.97
N PHE A 154 18.68 -19.04 -13.84
CA PHE A 154 18.64 -17.91 -12.90
C PHE A 154 18.78 -18.36 -11.43
N ASN A 155 19.35 -17.50 -10.58
CA ASN A 155 19.48 -17.71 -9.13
C ASN A 155 18.31 -17.14 -8.32
N ILE A 156 17.35 -16.48 -8.98
CA ILE A 156 16.10 -15.98 -8.39
C ILE A 156 14.96 -16.79 -9.00
N TYR A 157 13.95 -17.09 -8.19
CA TYR A 157 12.81 -17.91 -8.54
C TYR A 157 11.52 -17.16 -8.24
N LEU A 158 10.57 -17.21 -9.19
CA LEU A 158 9.18 -16.80 -8.98
C LEU A 158 8.43 -17.98 -8.36
N ILE A 159 7.91 -17.80 -7.14
CA ILE A 159 7.17 -18.84 -6.43
C ILE A 159 5.76 -18.33 -6.13
N ALA A 160 4.75 -19.02 -6.63
CA ALA A 160 3.34 -18.72 -6.38
C ALA A 160 2.88 -19.38 -5.07
N MET A 161 2.52 -18.54 -4.10
CA MET A 161 2.04 -18.99 -2.79
C MET A 161 0.60 -18.56 -2.56
N GLU A 162 -0.16 -19.41 -1.87
CA GLU A 162 -1.47 -19.02 -1.35
C GLU A 162 -1.28 -18.14 -0.10
N ARG A 163 -1.92 -16.97 -0.09
CA ARG A 163 -1.90 -16.06 1.05
C ARG A 163 -3.23 -15.33 1.17
N GLN A 164 -3.73 -15.24 2.40
CA GLN A 164 -4.85 -14.37 2.71
C GLN A 164 -4.41 -12.90 2.65
N THR A 165 -5.16 -12.10 1.91
CA THR A 165 -4.95 -10.64 1.78
C THR A 165 -6.07 -9.89 2.49
N SER A 166 -5.77 -8.69 2.98
CA SER A 166 -6.81 -7.81 3.54
C SER A 166 -7.70 -7.23 2.43
N ASP A 167 -8.90 -6.77 2.79
CA ASP A 167 -9.87 -6.18 1.84
C ASP A 167 -9.35 -4.93 1.10
N CYS A 168 -8.33 -4.29 1.67
CA CYS A 168 -7.63 -3.13 1.12
C CYS A 168 -6.63 -3.50 0.01
N ILE A 169 -6.32 -4.79 -0.17
CA ILE A 169 -5.36 -5.28 -1.15
C ILE A 169 -6.12 -5.98 -2.27
N SER A 170 -5.77 -5.68 -3.52
CA SER A 170 -6.21 -6.40 -4.70
C SER A 170 -5.04 -7.18 -5.30
N LEU A 171 -5.33 -8.42 -5.66
CA LEU A 171 -4.42 -9.30 -6.37
C LEU A 171 -4.57 -9.07 -7.88
N ILE A 172 -3.53 -8.52 -8.50
CA ILE A 172 -3.53 -8.12 -9.91
C ILE A 172 -2.36 -8.78 -10.66
N SER A 173 -2.64 -9.46 -11.77
CA SER A 173 -1.61 -10.03 -12.66
C SER A 173 -0.86 -8.96 -13.45
N LEU A 174 0.22 -9.32 -14.17
CA LEU A 174 0.95 -8.40 -15.06
C LEU A 174 0.05 -7.80 -16.16
N GLN A 175 -0.92 -8.57 -16.63
CA GLN A 175 -1.91 -8.19 -17.64
C GLN A 175 -3.10 -7.41 -17.05
N GLY A 176 -3.10 -7.18 -15.74
CA GLY A 176 -4.18 -6.45 -15.07
C GLY A 176 -5.35 -7.33 -14.63
N LYS A 177 -5.28 -8.65 -14.78
CA LYS A 177 -6.36 -9.56 -14.35
C LYS A 177 -6.54 -9.43 -12.84
N LEU A 178 -7.77 -9.19 -12.41
CA LEU A 178 -8.15 -9.07 -11.01
C LEU A 178 -8.44 -10.44 -10.39
N ASN A 179 -8.41 -10.48 -9.05
CA ASN A 179 -8.87 -11.60 -8.23
C ASN A 179 -8.15 -12.92 -8.51
N CYS A 180 -6.86 -12.85 -8.84
CA CYS A 180 -5.98 -14.02 -8.89
C CYS A 180 -5.89 -14.68 -7.51
N THR A 181 -5.73 -16.01 -7.47
CA THR A 181 -5.65 -16.77 -6.22
C THR A 181 -4.28 -16.67 -5.55
N TYR A 182 -3.20 -16.66 -6.33
CA TYR A 182 -1.85 -16.78 -5.78
C TYR A 182 -1.10 -15.44 -5.75
N ILE A 183 -0.17 -15.33 -4.80
CA ILE A 183 0.78 -14.21 -4.71
C ILE A 183 2.15 -14.69 -5.18
N VAL A 184 2.75 -13.95 -6.11
CA VAL A 184 4.13 -14.18 -6.55
C VAL A 184 5.10 -13.67 -5.49
N GLY A 185 5.96 -14.56 -5.01
CA GLY A 185 7.13 -14.22 -4.22
C GLY A 185 8.43 -14.40 -5.00
N LEU A 186 9.42 -13.55 -4.72
CA LEU A 186 10.78 -13.67 -5.24
C LEU A 186 11.66 -14.36 -4.19
N PHE A 187 12.35 -15.43 -4.58
CA PHE A 187 13.20 -16.21 -3.67
C PHE A 187 14.54 -16.56 -4.30
N TYR A 188 15.58 -16.74 -3.47
CA TYR A 188 16.90 -17.22 -3.92
C TYR A 188 17.00 -18.75 -4.01
N SER A 189 15.91 -19.46 -3.71
CA SER A 189 15.89 -20.92 -3.65
C SER A 189 14.52 -21.43 -4.10
N PRO A 190 14.47 -22.55 -4.83
CA PRO A 190 13.21 -23.19 -5.21
C PRO A 190 12.56 -23.96 -4.05
N ARG A 191 13.21 -24.01 -2.87
CA ARG A 191 12.72 -24.71 -1.68
C ARG A 191 12.41 -23.74 -0.54
N PRO A 192 11.37 -24.01 0.28
CA PRO A 192 10.99 -23.16 1.39
C PRO A 192 12.10 -23.15 2.45
N GLN A 193 12.70 -21.97 2.68
CA GLN A 193 13.78 -21.82 3.67
C GLN A 193 13.26 -21.66 5.11
N ARG A 194 11.98 -21.29 5.28
CA ARG A 194 11.36 -21.04 6.58
C ARG A 194 10.23 -22.05 6.81
N ALA A 195 10.08 -22.52 8.05
CA ALA A 195 9.06 -23.51 8.42
C ALA A 195 7.64 -23.04 8.05
N ASN A 196 7.32 -21.78 8.35
CA ASN A 196 6.02 -21.16 8.07
C ASN A 196 5.69 -21.01 6.57
N LEU A 197 6.66 -21.23 5.68
CA LEU A 197 6.41 -21.20 4.23
C LEU A 197 6.08 -22.58 3.67
N ARG A 198 6.34 -23.67 4.41
CA ARG A 198 6.21 -25.04 3.90
C ARG A 198 4.78 -25.37 3.49
N GLU A 199 3.79 -24.92 4.25
CA GLU A 199 2.37 -25.21 4.01
C GLU A 199 1.84 -24.53 2.75
N CYS A 200 2.31 -23.32 2.44
CA CYS A 200 1.86 -22.55 1.27
C CYS A 200 2.80 -22.69 0.05
N TRP A 201 3.90 -23.44 0.18
CA TRP A 201 4.87 -23.66 -0.91
C TRP A 201 4.31 -24.67 -1.93
N PRO A 202 4.49 -24.45 -3.24
CA PRO A 202 4.13 -25.45 -4.25
C PRO A 202 4.99 -26.71 -4.09
N PRO A 203 4.40 -27.93 -4.17
CA PRO A 203 5.13 -29.18 -3.94
C PRO A 203 6.09 -29.54 -5.09
N SER A 204 5.85 -29.04 -6.30
CA SER A 204 6.70 -29.28 -7.46
C SER A 204 6.90 -28.02 -8.31
N VAL A 205 7.85 -28.08 -9.24
CA VAL A 205 8.10 -26.99 -10.20
C VAL A 205 6.92 -26.84 -11.14
N GLU A 206 6.35 -27.96 -11.60
CA GLU A 206 5.22 -28.00 -12.51
C GLU A 206 3.98 -27.37 -11.87
N GLU A 207 3.72 -27.69 -10.60
CA GLU A 207 2.62 -27.05 -9.87
C GLU A 207 2.89 -25.57 -9.61
N ASN A 208 4.14 -25.17 -9.36
CA ASN A 208 4.49 -23.76 -9.27
C ASN A 208 4.17 -23.01 -10.57
N ILE A 209 4.54 -23.56 -11.73
CA ILE A 209 4.23 -22.97 -13.04
C ILE A 209 2.72 -22.84 -13.25
N GLU A 210 1.95 -23.86 -12.91
CA GLU A 210 0.48 -23.80 -13.00
C GLU A 210 -0.10 -22.71 -12.09
N ARG A 211 0.34 -22.64 -10.83
CA ARG A 211 -0.07 -21.58 -9.90
C ARG A 211 0.33 -20.19 -10.40
N LEU A 212 1.48 -20.05 -11.06
CA LEU A 212 1.94 -18.78 -11.64
C LEU A 212 1.02 -18.26 -12.76
N ARG A 213 0.27 -19.12 -13.45
CA ARG A 213 -0.75 -18.70 -14.44
C ARG A 213 -1.91 -17.94 -13.81
N ASP A 214 -2.20 -18.20 -12.54
CA ASP A 214 -3.19 -17.45 -11.74
C ASP A 214 -2.56 -16.72 -10.56
N ALA A 215 -1.30 -16.30 -10.72
CA ALA A 215 -0.60 -15.53 -9.71
C ALA A 215 -0.59 -14.03 -10.02
N SER A 216 -0.37 -13.27 -8.96
CA SER A 216 -0.47 -11.82 -8.96
C SER A 216 0.52 -11.16 -8.02
N LEU A 217 0.62 -9.84 -8.15
CA LEU A 217 1.24 -8.99 -7.15
C LEU A 217 0.16 -8.31 -6.31
N PRO A 218 0.41 -8.12 -5.00
CA PRO A 218 -0.51 -7.38 -4.15
C PRO A 218 -0.43 -5.89 -4.45
N TYR A 219 -1.58 -5.29 -4.75
CA TYR A 219 -1.72 -3.85 -4.97
C TYR A 219 -2.68 -3.25 -3.96
N GLU A 220 -2.29 -2.12 -3.36
CA GLU A 220 -3.17 -1.38 -2.47
C GLU A 220 -4.28 -0.70 -3.27
N ARG A 221 -5.54 -0.91 -2.86
CA ARG A 221 -6.72 -0.34 -3.53
C ARG A 221 -6.83 1.18 -3.35
N GLN A 222 -6.08 1.75 -2.41
CA GLN A 222 -6.22 3.14 -1.94
C GLN A 222 -7.64 3.49 -1.43
N ILE A 223 -8.43 2.45 -1.12
CA ILE A 223 -9.75 2.57 -0.51
C ILE A 223 -9.58 2.14 0.94
N PRO A 224 -9.70 3.05 1.91
CA PRO A 224 -9.54 2.70 3.32
C PRO A 224 -10.69 1.81 3.79
N LYS A 225 -10.37 0.85 4.65
CA LYS A 225 -11.35 0.13 5.48
C LYS A 225 -11.59 0.92 6.76
N CYS A 226 -12.84 1.21 7.08
CA CYS A 226 -13.20 1.89 8.30
C CYS A 226 -12.93 0.98 9.51
N SER A 227 -12.12 1.45 10.47
CA SER A 227 -11.83 0.69 11.69
C SER A 227 -12.99 0.63 12.69
N ASN A 228 -14.08 1.40 12.45
CA ASN A 228 -15.26 1.41 13.31
C ASN A 228 -16.30 0.40 12.82
N CYS A 229 -16.87 0.62 11.63
CA CYS A 229 -17.92 -0.23 11.06
C CYS A 229 -17.42 -1.36 10.16
N GLY A 230 -16.13 -1.36 9.79
CA GLY A 230 -15.55 -2.37 8.90
C GLY A 230 -15.84 -2.16 7.41
N GLU A 231 -16.66 -1.19 7.02
CA GLU A 231 -16.98 -0.92 5.61
C GLU A 231 -15.83 -0.23 4.86
N MET A 232 -15.76 -0.45 3.55
CA MET A 232 -14.77 0.18 2.66
C MET A 232 -15.24 1.56 2.17
N GLY A 233 -14.31 2.49 1.97
CA GLY A 233 -14.58 3.77 1.29
C GLY A 233 -14.57 5.01 2.19
N HIS A 234 -14.41 4.83 3.51
CA HIS A 234 -14.25 5.93 4.45
C HIS A 234 -13.33 5.54 5.61
N SER A 235 -12.77 6.55 6.28
CA SER A 235 -12.04 6.34 7.53
C SER A 235 -12.98 6.43 8.72
N SER A 236 -12.59 5.89 9.89
CA SER A 236 -13.37 5.98 11.13
C SER A 236 -13.72 7.40 11.58
N ARG A 237 -12.96 8.41 11.12
CA ARG A 237 -13.25 9.82 11.39
C ARG A 237 -14.51 10.32 10.67
N SER A 238 -14.80 9.75 9.51
CA SER A 238 -15.93 10.09 8.65
C SER A 238 -17.03 9.03 8.69
N CYS A 239 -16.95 8.09 9.64
CA CYS A 239 -17.98 7.08 9.86
C CYS A 239 -19.24 7.72 10.41
N LYS A 240 -20.39 7.36 9.84
CA LYS A 240 -21.71 7.83 10.26
C LYS A 240 -22.28 7.02 11.43
N GLU A 241 -21.73 5.83 11.65
CA GLU A 241 -22.13 4.98 12.77
C GLU A 241 -21.57 5.51 14.08
N GLU A 242 -22.23 5.15 15.17
CA GLU A 242 -21.76 5.43 16.51
C GLU A 242 -20.38 4.82 16.71
N ARG A 243 -19.49 5.57 17.38
CA ARG A 243 -18.12 5.11 17.60
C ARG A 243 -18.13 4.01 18.66
N VAL A 244 -17.70 2.82 18.25
CA VAL A 244 -17.45 1.73 19.19
C VAL A 244 -16.25 2.12 20.04
N VAL A 245 -16.46 2.18 21.36
CA VAL A 245 -15.35 2.33 22.32
C VAL A 245 -14.67 0.97 22.41
N ILE A 246 -13.55 0.83 21.71
CA ILE A 246 -12.70 -0.35 21.86
C ILE A 246 -11.84 -0.12 23.11
N GLU A 247 -12.11 -0.90 24.17
CA GLU A 247 -11.24 -0.93 25.33
C GLU A 247 -9.83 -1.32 24.89
N ARG A 248 -8.85 -0.47 25.24
CA ARG A 248 -7.44 -0.76 24.96
C ARG A 248 -7.05 -1.93 25.84
N VAL A 249 -6.78 -3.09 25.23
CA VAL A 249 -6.13 -4.19 25.93
C VAL A 249 -4.70 -3.74 26.24
N GLU A 250 -4.39 -3.61 27.53
CA GLU A 250 -3.03 -3.36 27.98
C GLU A 250 -2.17 -4.59 27.66
N VAL A 251 -1.28 -4.44 26.67
CA VAL A 251 -0.25 -5.45 26.38
C VAL A 251 0.82 -5.29 27.44
N ASN A 252 0.73 -6.09 28.51
CA ASN A 252 1.80 -6.21 29.49
C ASN A 252 3.00 -6.90 28.83
N VAL A 253 3.98 -6.11 28.43
CA VAL A 253 5.29 -6.61 28.03
C VAL A 253 5.98 -7.06 29.31
N LEU A 254 6.01 -8.38 29.56
CA LEU A 254 6.81 -8.95 30.65
C LEU A 254 8.28 -8.72 30.32
N THR A 255 8.86 -7.63 30.83
CA THR A 255 10.31 -7.49 30.88
C THR A 255 10.85 -8.51 31.88
N ALA A 256 11.53 -9.54 31.39
CA ALA A 256 12.21 -10.52 32.21
C ALA A 256 13.34 -9.85 33.01
N ALA A 257 13.04 -9.39 34.22
CA ALA A 257 14.02 -8.98 35.21
C ALA A 257 14.36 -10.20 36.09
N ASN A 258 14.93 -11.26 35.50
CA ASN A 258 15.57 -12.31 36.29
C ASN A 258 16.63 -13.04 35.45
N PRO A 259 17.93 -13.00 35.81
CA PRO A 259 19.01 -13.59 35.01
C PRO A 259 18.94 -15.12 34.91
N ASP A 260 18.16 -15.80 35.76
CA ASP A 260 18.08 -17.26 35.79
C ASP A 260 17.03 -17.86 34.84
N THR A 261 16.16 -17.05 34.21
CA THR A 261 15.19 -17.55 33.21
C THR A 261 15.75 -17.60 31.79
N ALA A 262 16.95 -17.07 31.57
CA ALA A 262 17.59 -17.02 30.26
C ALA A 262 18.00 -18.41 29.72
N LEU A 263 18.18 -19.42 30.57
CA LEU A 263 18.60 -20.75 30.14
C LEU A 263 17.45 -21.70 29.74
N MET A 264 16.21 -21.45 30.20
CA MET A 264 15.06 -22.31 29.90
C MET A 264 14.32 -21.93 28.61
N ILE A 265 14.42 -20.67 28.17
CA ILE A 265 13.77 -20.20 26.93
C ILE A 265 14.58 -20.58 25.67
N ALA A 266 15.89 -20.84 25.82
CA ALA A 266 16.76 -21.20 24.70
C ALA A 266 16.55 -22.63 24.17
N ASN A 267 15.87 -23.51 24.91
CA ASN A 267 15.69 -24.92 24.53
C ASN A 267 14.24 -25.36 24.25
N ASN A 268 13.25 -24.46 24.26
CA ASN A 268 11.84 -24.86 24.08
C ASN A 268 10.97 -23.94 23.20
N LEU A 269 11.57 -23.07 22.38
CA LEU A 269 10.85 -22.41 21.27
C LEU A 269 11.25 -23.02 19.93
N VAL A 270 10.99 -24.32 19.86
CA VAL A 270 10.61 -25.03 18.62
C VAL A 270 9.20 -24.54 18.31
N TRP A 271 9.10 -23.57 17.39
CA TRP A 271 7.85 -22.88 17.06
C TRP A 271 6.90 -23.78 16.25
N HIS A 272 5.68 -23.94 16.75
CA HIS A 272 4.46 -24.22 15.98
C HIS A 272 4.08 -23.01 15.11
#